data_AF-A0AAN8NBG9-F1
#
_entry.id   AF-A0AAN8NBG9-F1
#
_cell.length_a   1.000
_cell.length_b   1.000
_cell.length_c   1.000
_cell.angle_alpha   90.00
_cell.angle_beta   90.00
_cell.angle_gamma   90.00
#
_symmetry.space_group_name_H-M   'P 1'
#
loop_
_entity.id
_entity.type
_entity.pdbx_description
1 polymer ?
#
loop_
_entity_poly.entity_id
_entity_poly.type
_entity_poly.pdbx_seq_one_letter_code
_entity_poly.pdbx_strand_id
1 'polypeptide(L)'
;MSGTRHNTSAIIDFGSFALENRKISVIENPKDTNTSQYSSVGIGSPNSTFLTTLKAENKTNTLSYGLHFEAPVNNQKRSGSVIFGGVDVAKFRISDLKTYRLGPNNLIVEGFKEVSFVNATSISSPGFSMVPVSLDFGDSFLRLFAYQVRGITQFLKENGFSIDDTEGSFFLDSLPPPGSGLNFLFGAEDHLSLEERLYIFVPFTDILVYTSSGPAGHKYELMVKDSSEIILGNPFFR
;
A
#
# COMPACT_ATOMS: atom_id res chain seq x y z
N MET A 1 -17.08 -5.04 -3.61
CA MET A 1 -17.96 -6.22 -3.50
C MET A 1 -19.32 -5.95 -4.14
N SER A 2 -19.79 -6.85 -4.99
CA SER A 2 -21.14 -6.82 -5.58
C SER A 2 -21.96 -8.00 -5.04
N GLY A 3 -23.26 -7.77 -4.84
CA GLY A 3 -24.19 -8.72 -4.24
C GLY A 3 -25.46 -8.01 -3.76
N THR A 4 -26.45 -8.77 -3.31
CA THR A 4 -27.66 -8.19 -2.71
C THR A 4 -27.28 -7.56 -1.38
N ARG A 5 -27.62 -6.29 -1.18
CA ARG A 5 -27.26 -5.53 0.02
C ARG A 5 -28.48 -5.41 0.93
N HIS A 6 -28.33 -5.82 2.18
CA HIS A 6 -29.27 -5.46 3.24
C HIS A 6 -28.52 -4.77 4.38
N ASN A 7 -29.21 -3.95 5.16
CA ASN A 7 -28.63 -3.26 6.31
C ASN A 7 -29.17 -3.88 7.59
N THR A 8 -28.29 -4.12 8.57
CA THR A 8 -28.67 -4.58 9.90
C THR A 8 -28.00 -3.72 10.97
N SER A 9 -28.50 -3.81 12.21
CA SER A 9 -27.89 -3.17 13.37
C SER A 9 -27.01 -4.18 14.10
N ALA A 10 -25.77 -3.82 14.39
CA ALA A 10 -24.82 -4.70 15.07
C ALA A 10 -23.99 -3.94 16.11
N ILE A 11 -23.34 -4.72 16.98
CA ILE A 11 -22.24 -4.24 17.82
C ILE A 11 -20.94 -4.55 17.07
N ILE A 12 -20.07 -3.56 16.94
CA ILE A 12 -18.72 -3.75 16.36
C ILE A 12 -17.70 -3.61 17.47
N ASP A 13 -17.03 -4.71 17.82
CA ASP A 13 -16.04 -4.78 18.89
C ASP A 13 -14.61 -4.69 18.32
N PHE A 14 -13.81 -3.77 18.85
CA PHE A 14 -12.40 -3.55 18.49
C PHE A 14 -11.46 -3.92 19.65
N GLY A 15 -11.92 -4.73 20.60
CA GLY A 15 -11.19 -5.22 21.75
C GLY A 15 -11.22 -4.24 22.92
N SER A 16 -10.67 -3.03 22.75
CA SER A 16 -10.65 -2.04 23.84
C SER A 16 -11.92 -1.20 23.95
N PHE A 17 -12.76 -1.21 22.91
CA PHE A 17 -14.06 -0.55 22.90
C PHE A 17 -15.01 -1.23 21.92
N ALA A 18 -16.30 -1.08 22.19
CA ALA A 18 -17.37 -1.49 21.28
C ALA A 18 -18.15 -0.27 20.76
N LEU A 19 -18.62 -0.40 19.53
CA LEU A 19 -19.53 0.53 18.88
C LEU A 19 -20.91 -0.12 18.80
N GLU A 20 -21.87 0.38 19.57
CA GLU A 20 -23.21 -0.20 19.66
C GLU A 20 -24.15 0.33 18.57
N ASN A 21 -25.17 -0.48 18.23
CA ASN A 21 -26.27 -0.11 17.34
C ASN A 21 -25.84 0.45 15.97
N ARG A 22 -24.78 -0.12 15.39
CA ARG A 22 -24.23 0.31 14.10
C ARG A 22 -24.99 -0.30 12.95
N LYS A 23 -25.44 0.58 12.05
CA LYS A 23 -25.92 0.16 10.72
C LYS A 23 -24.73 -0.36 9.93
N ILE A 24 -24.71 -1.67 9.71
CA ILE A 24 -23.74 -2.35 8.85
C ILE A 24 -24.44 -2.83 7.59
N SER A 25 -23.76 -2.68 6.45
CA SER A 25 -24.22 -3.28 5.19
C SER A 25 -23.69 -4.70 5.11
N VAL A 26 -24.60 -5.66 5.02
CA VAL A 26 -24.29 -7.07 4.77
C VAL A 26 -24.50 -7.32 3.29
N ILE A 27 -23.51 -7.98 2.68
CA ILE A 27 -23.55 -8.35 1.27
C ILE A 27 -23.78 -9.86 1.21
N GLU A 28 -24.97 -10.22 0.74
CA GLU A 28 -25.31 -11.62 0.51
C GLU A 28 -24.80 -12.07 -0.86
N ASN A 29 -24.33 -13.31 -0.91
CA ASN A 29 -23.78 -13.94 -2.11
C ASN A 29 -22.72 -13.02 -2.79
N PRO A 30 -21.69 -12.59 -2.05
CA PRO A 30 -20.68 -11.72 -2.62
C PRO A 30 -20.04 -12.42 -3.82
N LYS A 31 -19.93 -11.73 -4.96
CA LYS A 31 -19.17 -12.22 -6.12
C LYS A 31 -17.66 -12.16 -5.92
N ASP A 32 -17.21 -12.06 -4.67
CA ASP A 32 -15.81 -11.96 -4.30
C ASP A 32 -15.25 -13.36 -4.11
N THR A 33 -14.11 -13.65 -4.71
CA THR A 33 -13.41 -14.94 -4.58
C THR A 33 -12.53 -14.98 -3.33
N ASN A 34 -12.37 -13.86 -2.61
CA ASN A 34 -11.60 -13.81 -1.38
C ASN A 34 -12.38 -14.41 -0.20
N THR A 35 -12.11 -15.68 0.09
CA THR A 35 -12.70 -16.42 1.22
C THR A 35 -12.02 -16.14 2.56
N SER A 36 -10.91 -15.39 2.56
CA SER A 36 -10.10 -15.11 3.75
C SER A 36 -10.44 -13.80 4.45
N GLN A 37 -11.32 -12.99 3.84
CA GLN A 37 -11.80 -11.73 4.38
C GLN A 37 -13.33 -11.69 4.37
N TYR A 38 -13.93 -11.54 5.55
CA TYR A 38 -15.39 -11.55 5.71
C TYR A 38 -16.01 -10.16 5.84
N SER A 39 -15.19 -9.12 6.04
CA SER A 39 -15.64 -7.77 6.30
C SER A 39 -14.62 -6.73 5.85
N SER A 40 -15.08 -5.52 5.55
CA SER A 40 -14.24 -4.35 5.32
C SER A 40 -14.68 -3.18 6.21
N VAL A 41 -13.70 -2.43 6.71
CA VAL A 41 -13.93 -1.18 7.45
C VAL A 41 -13.28 -0.05 6.65
N GLY A 42 -14.10 0.86 6.13
CA GLY A 42 -13.62 1.98 5.33
C GLY A 42 -13.06 3.10 6.20
N ILE A 43 -11.74 3.30 6.16
CA ILE A 43 -11.02 4.36 6.91
C ILE A 43 -10.31 5.38 6.00
N GLY A 44 -10.41 5.22 4.68
CA GLY A 44 -9.57 5.96 3.72
C GLY A 44 -9.79 7.47 3.67
N SER A 45 -10.94 7.99 4.11
CA SER A 45 -11.17 9.44 4.19
C SER A 45 -11.00 9.94 5.64
N PRO A 46 -10.43 11.14 5.86
CA PRO A 46 -10.50 11.85 7.15
C PRO A 46 -11.95 12.06 7.63
N ASN A 47 -12.91 12.09 6.69
CA ASN A 47 -14.34 12.17 6.94
C ASN A 47 -15.03 10.80 6.87
N SER A 48 -14.29 9.70 6.98
CA SER A 48 -14.90 8.37 7.00
C SER A 48 -15.92 8.29 8.14
N THR A 49 -17.03 7.62 7.86
CA THR A 49 -18.12 7.42 8.82
C THR A 49 -17.62 6.72 10.08
N PHE A 50 -16.58 5.90 9.96
CA PHE A 50 -15.96 5.22 11.08
C PHE A 50 -15.19 6.17 12.00
N LEU A 51 -14.24 6.96 11.48
CA LEU A 51 -13.45 7.87 12.32
C LEU A 51 -14.30 8.98 12.95
N THR A 52 -15.27 9.50 12.19
CA THR A 52 -16.23 10.50 12.70
C THR A 52 -17.09 9.94 13.83
N THR A 53 -17.48 8.67 13.74
CA THR A 53 -18.17 7.94 14.79
C THR A 53 -17.30 7.76 16.04
N LEU A 54 -16.05 7.32 15.90
CA LEU A 54 -15.14 7.16 17.03
C LEU A 54 -14.94 8.45 17.82
N LYS A 55 -14.83 9.59 17.12
CA LYS A 55 -14.72 10.89 17.77
C LYS A 55 -16.03 11.33 18.41
N ALA A 56 -17.17 11.16 17.73
CA ALA A 56 -18.48 11.55 18.26
C ALA A 56 -18.84 10.80 19.55
N GLU A 57 -18.36 9.57 19.72
CA GLU A 57 -18.56 8.77 20.93
C GLU A 57 -17.42 8.88 21.95
N ASN A 58 -16.55 9.88 21.80
CA ASN A 58 -15.41 10.13 22.69
C ASN A 58 -14.48 8.92 22.86
N LYS A 59 -14.38 8.04 21.85
CA LYS A 59 -13.42 6.93 21.83
C LYS A 59 -12.04 7.39 21.38
N THR A 60 -11.97 8.49 20.65
CA THR A 60 -10.73 9.12 20.18
C THR A 60 -10.84 10.64 20.27
N ASN A 61 -9.71 11.33 20.42
CA ASN A 61 -9.67 12.79 20.53
C ASN A 61 -9.55 13.48 19.16
N THR A 62 -9.15 12.76 18.12
CA THR A 62 -8.89 13.28 16.77
C THR A 62 -9.50 12.38 15.68
N LEU A 63 -9.74 12.93 14.49
CA LEU A 63 -10.18 12.18 13.30
C LEU A 63 -8.96 11.63 12.54
N SER A 64 -8.09 10.89 13.23
CA SER A 64 -6.84 10.38 12.64
C SER A 64 -6.66 8.90 12.94
N TYR A 65 -5.84 8.25 12.13
CA TYR A 65 -5.34 6.92 12.40
C TYR A 65 -3.90 6.79 11.94
N GLY A 66 -3.17 5.88 12.57
CA GLY A 66 -1.83 5.47 12.19
C GLY A 66 -1.84 4.01 11.76
N LEU A 67 -1.02 3.70 10.75
CA LEU A 67 -0.79 2.34 10.29
C LEU A 67 0.67 1.99 10.55
N HIS A 68 0.92 0.78 11.05
CA HIS A 68 2.25 0.21 11.15
C HIS A 68 2.17 -1.27 10.80
N PHE A 69 2.92 -1.67 9.79
CA PHE A 69 3.04 -3.06 9.38
C PHE A 69 4.51 -3.44 9.39
N GLU A 70 4.78 -4.68 9.79
CA GLU A 70 6.13 -5.23 9.66
C GLU A 70 6.25 -5.97 8.34
N ALA A 71 7.36 -5.75 7.63
CA ALA A 71 7.72 -6.51 6.45
C ALA A 71 7.73 -8.03 6.75
N PRO A 72 7.23 -8.86 5.82
CA PRO A 72 7.27 -10.30 5.97
C PRO A 72 8.71 -10.81 6.04
N VAL A 73 8.97 -11.79 6.90
CA VAL A 73 10.27 -12.50 6.94
C VAL A 73 10.03 -13.93 6.52
N ASN A 74 10.75 -14.40 5.49
CA ASN A 74 10.64 -15.76 4.95
C ASN A 74 9.20 -16.15 4.56
N ASN A 75 8.46 -15.23 3.90
CA ASN A 75 7.05 -15.41 3.52
C ASN A 75 6.08 -15.65 4.70
N GLN A 76 6.51 -15.41 5.94
CA GLN A 76 5.61 -15.47 7.09
C GLN A 76 4.94 -14.12 7.30
N LYS A 77 3.60 -14.14 7.42
CA LYS A 77 2.81 -12.96 7.78
C LYS A 77 3.29 -12.43 9.13
N ARG A 78 3.55 -11.13 9.21
CA ARG A 78 3.90 -10.45 10.44
C ARG A 78 2.74 -9.62 10.99
N SER A 79 2.90 -9.21 12.24
CA SER A 79 1.97 -8.33 12.92
C SER A 79 1.89 -6.96 12.25
N GLY A 80 0.68 -6.40 12.28
CA GLY A 80 0.42 -5.01 11.97
C GLY A 80 -0.51 -4.42 13.03
N SER A 81 -0.56 -3.11 13.10
CA SER A 81 -1.43 -2.38 14.02
C SER A 81 -2.04 -1.17 13.32
N VAL A 82 -3.34 -0.98 13.56
CA VAL A 82 -4.05 0.26 13.26
C VAL A 82 -4.29 0.98 14.58
N ILE A 83 -3.81 2.22 14.69
CA ILE A 83 -3.97 3.05 15.88
C ILE A 83 -5.00 4.12 15.56
N PHE A 84 -6.12 4.20 16.29
CA PHE A 84 -7.12 5.24 16.11
C PHE A 84 -6.88 6.41 17.07
N GLY A 85 -7.05 7.64 16.57
CA GLY A 85 -6.85 8.86 17.34
C GLY A 85 -5.41 9.39 17.37
N GLY A 86 -4.51 8.87 16.53
CA GLY A 86 -3.11 9.32 16.50
C GLY A 86 -2.16 8.36 15.79
N VAL A 87 -0.88 8.52 16.07
CA VAL A 87 0.22 7.63 15.66
C VAL A 87 0.99 7.18 16.90
N ASP A 88 1.57 5.98 16.86
CA ASP A 88 2.43 5.48 17.94
C ASP A 88 3.90 5.82 17.62
N VAL A 89 4.47 6.78 18.34
CA VAL A 89 5.85 7.24 18.13
C VAL A 89 6.90 6.18 18.50
N ALA A 90 6.52 5.10 19.21
CA ALA A 90 7.43 3.97 19.45
C ALA A 90 7.66 3.13 18.18
N LYS A 91 6.89 3.36 17.10
CA LYS A 91 6.94 2.61 15.86
C LYS A 91 7.82 3.22 14.77
N PHE A 92 8.35 4.42 14.98
CA PHE A 92 9.19 5.11 14.00
C PHE A 92 10.12 6.12 14.68
N ARG A 93 11.20 6.53 13.99
CA ARG A 93 12.04 7.63 14.48
C ARG A 93 11.36 8.95 14.15
N ILE A 94 11.19 9.82 15.15
CA ILE A 94 10.51 11.12 14.97
C ILE A 94 11.20 11.97 13.89
N SER A 95 12.53 11.86 13.72
CA SER A 95 13.29 12.52 12.66
C SER A 95 12.84 12.16 11.24
N ASP A 96 12.23 10.99 11.08
CA ASP A 96 11.82 10.45 9.78
C ASP A 96 10.37 10.83 9.46
N LEU A 97 9.64 11.43 10.43
CA LEU A 97 8.27 11.85 10.22
C LEU A 97 8.22 13.05 9.27
N LYS A 98 7.52 12.86 8.15
CA LYS A 98 7.21 13.93 7.19
C LYS A 98 5.70 14.00 6.99
N THR A 99 5.20 15.22 6.82
CA THR A 99 3.77 15.48 6.64
C THR A 99 3.52 16.10 5.28
N TYR A 100 2.63 15.50 4.50
CA TYR A 100 2.20 16.03 3.20
C TYR A 100 0.74 16.43 3.27
N ARG A 101 0.37 17.46 2.50
CA ARG A 101 -1.04 17.82 2.35
C ARG A 101 -1.71 16.83 1.42
N LEU A 102 -2.92 16.44 1.79
CA LEU A 102 -3.79 15.70 0.89
C LEU A 102 -4.43 16.68 -0.09
N GLY A 103 -4.53 16.26 -1.35
CA GLY A 103 -5.24 17.00 -2.39
C GLY A 103 -6.76 17.03 -2.15
N PRO A 104 -7.52 17.65 -3.06
CA PRO A 104 -8.94 17.99 -2.87
C PRO A 104 -9.87 16.81 -2.50
N ASN A 105 -9.51 15.59 -2.89
CA ASN A 105 -10.30 14.39 -2.64
C ASN A 105 -9.89 13.63 -1.37
N ASN A 106 -8.96 14.16 -0.56
CA ASN A 106 -8.43 13.54 0.67
C ASN A 106 -7.82 12.13 0.50
N LEU A 107 -7.53 11.70 -0.72
CA LEU A 107 -6.93 10.40 -1.03
C LEU A 107 -5.58 10.53 -1.73
N ILE A 108 -5.32 11.71 -2.28
CA ILE A 108 -4.17 12.00 -3.12
C ILE A 108 -3.11 12.72 -2.28
N VAL A 109 -1.86 12.25 -2.31
CA VAL A 109 -0.73 12.98 -1.77
C VAL A 109 -0.16 13.88 -2.86
N GLU A 110 -0.20 15.19 -2.61
CA GLU A 110 0.46 16.19 -3.46
C GLU A 110 1.93 16.24 -3.05
N GLY A 111 2.82 15.65 -3.86
CA GLY A 111 4.25 15.61 -3.56
C GLY A 111 4.99 14.37 -4.03
N PHE A 112 4.32 13.38 -4.62
CA PHE A 112 5.02 12.28 -5.28
C PHE A 112 5.70 12.78 -6.56
N LYS A 113 7.01 12.52 -6.67
CA LYS A 113 7.83 13.02 -7.79
C LYS A 113 8.31 11.92 -8.72
N GLU A 114 8.78 10.83 -8.13
CA GLU A 114 9.59 9.86 -8.84
C GLU A 114 9.54 8.51 -8.14
N VAL A 115 9.58 7.45 -8.96
CA VAL A 115 10.01 6.12 -8.54
C VAL A 115 11.31 5.81 -9.26
N SER A 116 12.34 5.39 -8.53
CA SER A 116 13.62 4.97 -9.09
C SER A 116 13.90 3.52 -8.72
N PHE A 117 14.68 2.83 -9.54
CA PHE A 117 15.12 1.46 -9.35
C PHE A 117 16.50 1.49 -8.70
N VAL A 118 16.67 0.72 -7.64
CA VAL A 118 17.93 0.63 -6.90
C VAL A 118 18.38 -0.83 -6.89
N ASN A 119 19.65 -1.07 -7.21
CA ASN A 119 20.37 -2.28 -6.80
C ASN A 119 21.65 -1.88 -6.07
N ALA A 120 22.43 -2.87 -5.62
CA ALA A 120 23.67 -2.65 -4.88
C ALA A 120 24.74 -1.80 -5.61
N THR A 121 24.61 -1.61 -6.93
CA THR A 121 25.65 -1.05 -7.80
C THR A 121 25.19 0.11 -8.70
N SER A 122 23.89 0.34 -8.83
CA SER A 122 23.32 1.35 -9.72
C SER A 122 21.94 1.83 -9.27
N ILE A 123 21.64 3.08 -9.62
CA ILE A 123 20.30 3.66 -9.56
C ILE A 123 19.89 3.97 -11.00
N SER A 124 18.74 3.44 -11.42
CA SER A 124 18.14 3.74 -12.72
C SER A 124 16.79 4.41 -12.48
N SER A 125 16.52 5.52 -13.15
CA SER A 125 15.23 6.21 -13.04
C SER A 125 14.46 6.05 -14.35
N PRO A 126 13.23 5.49 -14.33
CA PRO A 126 12.32 5.51 -15.47
C PRO A 126 11.82 6.93 -15.79
N GLY A 127 12.24 7.96 -15.05
CA GLY A 127 11.90 9.36 -15.29
C GLY A 127 10.86 9.92 -14.33
N PHE A 128 10.84 11.26 -14.26
CA PHE A 128 10.00 12.05 -13.36
C PHE A 128 8.56 12.12 -13.86
N SER A 129 7.61 12.03 -12.93
CA SER A 129 6.25 12.47 -13.19
C SER A 129 5.67 13.01 -11.88
N MET A 130 5.52 14.33 -11.79
CA MET A 130 4.73 14.95 -10.73
C MET A 130 3.27 14.61 -10.97
N VAL A 131 2.84 13.48 -10.42
CA VAL A 131 1.45 13.04 -10.49
C VAL A 131 0.88 12.81 -9.10
N PRO A 132 -0.42 13.08 -8.93
CA PRO A 132 -1.19 12.56 -7.82
C PRO A 132 -0.89 11.09 -7.54
N VAL A 133 -0.61 10.77 -6.27
CA VAL A 133 -0.53 9.38 -5.80
C VAL A 133 -1.61 9.11 -4.77
N SER A 134 -2.34 8.01 -4.94
CA SER A 134 -3.29 7.53 -3.96
C SER A 134 -2.63 6.53 -3.02
N LEU A 135 -2.93 6.62 -1.73
CA LEU A 135 -2.49 5.66 -0.71
C LEU A 135 -3.67 4.74 -0.38
N ASP A 136 -3.57 3.45 -0.72
CA ASP A 136 -4.65 2.48 -0.46
C ASP A 136 -4.09 1.16 0.08
N PHE A 137 -4.02 1.04 1.40
CA PHE A 137 -3.60 -0.20 2.05
C PHE A 137 -4.49 -1.42 1.69
N GLY A 138 -5.72 -1.19 1.23
CA GLY A 138 -6.61 -2.26 0.77
C GLY A 138 -6.23 -2.82 -0.60
N ASP A 139 -5.44 -2.10 -1.40
CA ASP A 139 -4.95 -2.62 -2.67
C ASP A 139 -3.80 -3.59 -2.43
N SER A 140 -3.87 -4.76 -3.07
CA SER A 140 -2.82 -5.77 -2.95
C SER A 140 -1.58 -5.47 -3.79
N PHE A 141 -1.67 -4.53 -4.72
CA PHE A 141 -0.64 -4.23 -5.71
C PHE A 141 -0.13 -2.79 -5.58
N LEU A 142 1.10 -2.57 -6.03
CA LEU A 142 1.52 -1.24 -6.47
C LEU A 142 0.96 -1.01 -7.88
N ARG A 143 0.07 -0.04 -8.03
CA ARG A 143 -0.42 0.35 -9.34
C ARG A 143 0.40 1.51 -9.86
N LEU A 144 1.06 1.30 -10.97
CA LEU A 144 1.97 2.25 -11.59
C LEU A 144 1.58 2.46 -13.05
N PHE A 145 2.09 3.51 -13.67
CA PHE A 145 1.90 3.67 -15.11
C PHE A 145 2.60 2.57 -15.89
N ALA A 146 2.06 2.21 -17.06
CA ALA A 146 2.60 1.15 -17.90
C ALA A 146 4.10 1.31 -18.20
N TYR A 147 4.60 2.55 -18.40
CA TYR A 147 6.03 2.79 -18.64
C TYR A 147 6.89 2.49 -17.40
N GLN A 148 6.39 2.74 -16.19
CA GLN A 148 7.08 2.43 -14.93
C GLN A 148 7.12 0.91 -14.71
N VAL A 149 6.01 0.21 -14.94
CA VAL A 149 5.95 -1.27 -14.87
C VAL A 149 6.91 -1.91 -15.87
N ARG A 150 6.95 -1.40 -17.10
CA ARG A 150 7.94 -1.82 -18.12
C ARG A 150 9.37 -1.52 -17.67
N GLY A 151 9.62 -0.37 -17.05
CA GLY A 151 10.92 -0.03 -16.48
C GLY A 151 11.38 -1.02 -15.41
N ILE A 152 10.48 -1.44 -14.50
CA ILE A 152 10.77 -2.43 -13.45
C ILE A 152 11.14 -3.78 -14.08
N THR A 153 10.31 -4.28 -14.98
CA THR A 153 10.53 -5.58 -15.62
C THR A 153 11.77 -5.59 -16.50
N GLN A 154 12.04 -4.50 -17.22
CA GLN A 154 13.27 -4.33 -18.00
C GLN A 154 14.51 -4.30 -17.10
N PHE A 155 14.47 -3.53 -16.02
CA PHE A 155 15.56 -3.47 -15.04
C PHE A 155 15.87 -4.86 -14.47
N LEU A 156 14.85 -5.61 -14.08
CA LEU A 156 15.02 -6.98 -13.58
C LEU A 156 15.64 -7.90 -14.66
N LYS A 157 15.17 -7.84 -15.92
CA LYS A 157 15.77 -8.60 -17.02
C LYS A 157 17.24 -8.24 -17.26
N GLU A 158 17.59 -6.96 -17.24
CA GLU A 158 18.96 -6.46 -17.40
C GLU A 158 19.89 -6.91 -16.26
N ASN A 159 19.32 -7.19 -15.09
CA ASN A 159 20.03 -7.74 -13.94
C ASN A 159 19.99 -9.29 -13.88
N GLY A 160 19.58 -9.95 -14.97
CA GLY A 160 19.69 -11.40 -15.13
C GLY A 160 18.51 -12.21 -14.59
N PHE A 161 17.40 -11.58 -14.19
CA PHE A 161 16.21 -12.30 -13.74
C PHE A 161 15.37 -12.78 -14.92
N SER A 162 14.93 -14.04 -14.87
CA SER A 162 13.91 -14.54 -15.80
C SER A 162 12.54 -14.05 -15.37
N ILE A 163 11.79 -13.48 -16.31
CA ILE A 163 10.43 -12.97 -16.08
C ILE A 163 9.47 -13.57 -17.08
N ASP A 164 8.45 -14.24 -16.56
CA ASP A 164 7.28 -14.71 -17.30
C ASP A 164 6.13 -13.70 -17.14
N ASP A 165 5.52 -13.28 -18.25
CA ASP A 165 4.34 -12.41 -18.27
C ASP A 165 3.14 -13.24 -18.72
N THR A 166 2.27 -13.55 -17.76
CA THR A 166 1.07 -14.35 -17.98
C THR A 166 -0.13 -13.59 -17.47
N GLU A 167 -1.11 -13.33 -18.35
CA GLU A 167 -2.39 -12.70 -18.02
C GLU A 167 -2.26 -11.34 -17.27
N GLY A 168 -1.23 -10.56 -17.58
CA GLY A 168 -1.00 -9.25 -16.96
C GLY A 168 -0.43 -9.33 -15.54
N SER A 169 0.17 -10.47 -15.19
CA SER A 169 0.94 -10.68 -13.96
C SER A 169 2.35 -11.11 -14.34
N PHE A 170 3.34 -10.64 -13.58
CA PHE A 170 4.75 -10.90 -13.85
C PHE A 170 5.31 -11.86 -12.80
N PHE A 171 5.97 -12.93 -13.24
CA PHE A 171 6.52 -13.96 -12.36
C PHE A 171 8.02 -14.07 -12.54
N LEU A 172 8.74 -14.14 -11.42
CA LEU A 172 10.19 -14.30 -11.36
C LEU A 172 10.57 -15.73 -10.93
N ASP A 173 11.70 -16.19 -11.43
CA ASP A 173 12.31 -17.48 -11.07
C ASP A 173 12.95 -17.47 -9.67
N SER A 174 13.43 -16.30 -9.24
CA SER A 174 14.23 -16.11 -8.04
C SER A 174 13.96 -14.74 -7.40
N LEU A 175 14.31 -14.60 -6.12
CA LEU A 175 14.24 -13.31 -5.43
C LEU A 175 15.48 -12.46 -5.75
N PRO A 176 15.31 -11.17 -6.04
CA PRO A 176 16.44 -10.24 -6.12
C PRO A 176 17.25 -10.17 -4.83
N PRO A 177 18.57 -9.90 -4.90
CA PRO A 177 19.41 -9.82 -3.72
C PRO A 177 18.98 -8.67 -2.80
N PRO A 178 19.25 -8.78 -1.48
CA PRO A 178 18.99 -7.71 -0.53
C PRO A 178 19.57 -6.37 -0.97
N GLY A 179 18.86 -5.28 -0.69
CA GLY A 179 19.24 -3.94 -1.12
C GLY A 179 18.80 -3.57 -2.55
N SER A 180 18.13 -4.48 -3.25
CA SER A 180 17.47 -4.17 -4.52
C SER A 180 15.99 -3.86 -4.32
N GLY A 181 15.46 -2.84 -4.98
CA GLY A 181 14.07 -2.43 -4.81
C GLY A 181 13.69 -1.15 -5.56
N LEU A 182 12.61 -0.55 -5.09
CA LEU A 182 12.05 0.69 -5.60
C LEU A 182 12.26 1.80 -4.58
N ASN A 183 12.70 2.97 -5.02
CA ASN A 183 12.84 4.13 -4.16
C ASN A 183 11.85 5.21 -4.61
N PHE A 184 10.90 5.53 -3.73
CA PHE A 184 9.84 6.50 -3.96
C PHE A 184 10.27 7.85 -3.37
N LEU A 185 10.27 8.88 -4.21
CA LEU A 185 10.61 10.24 -3.80
C LEU A 185 9.36 11.08 -3.60
N PHE A 186 9.23 11.62 -2.39
CA PHE A 186 8.23 12.62 -2.04
C PHE A 186 8.88 13.97 -1.73
N GLY A 187 8.34 15.06 -2.28
CA GLY A 187 8.76 16.43 -2.04
C GLY A 187 7.86 17.41 -2.79
N ALA A 188 7.44 18.51 -2.16
CA ALA A 188 6.41 19.37 -2.72
C ALA A 188 6.90 20.23 -3.91
N GLU A 189 8.19 20.59 -4.00
CA GLU A 189 8.72 21.44 -5.10
C GLU A 189 10.21 21.14 -5.40
N ASP A 190 10.69 21.47 -6.61
CA ASP A 190 12.07 21.22 -7.06
C ASP A 190 13.12 22.09 -6.36
N HIS A 191 12.67 23.19 -5.74
CA HIS A 191 13.51 24.16 -5.04
C HIS A 191 13.72 23.84 -3.56
N LEU A 192 13.06 22.79 -3.04
CA LEU A 192 13.21 22.38 -1.65
C LEU A 192 14.57 21.74 -1.38
N SER A 193 15.08 21.99 -0.17
CA SER A 193 16.35 21.45 0.32
C SER A 193 16.31 19.91 0.38
N LEU A 194 17.49 19.28 0.35
CA LEU A 194 17.62 17.81 0.46
C LEU A 194 16.94 17.26 1.73
N GLU A 195 16.86 18.05 2.80
CA GLU A 195 16.24 17.67 4.07
C GLU A 195 14.70 17.59 4.02
N GLU A 196 14.08 18.23 3.02
CA GLU A 196 12.64 18.26 2.80
C GLU A 196 12.16 17.15 1.84
N ARG A 197 13.11 16.43 1.22
CA ARG A 197 12.84 15.25 0.40
C ARG A 197 12.73 14.02 1.28
N LEU A 198 11.70 13.21 1.06
CA LEU A 198 11.55 11.90 1.67
C LEU A 198 11.79 10.83 0.61
N TYR A 199 12.75 9.96 0.88
CA TYR A 199 13.00 8.76 0.10
C TYR A 199 12.45 7.57 0.89
N ILE A 200 11.51 6.85 0.29
CA ILE A 200 10.97 5.60 0.85
C ILE A 200 11.46 4.47 -0.04
N PHE A 201 12.37 3.66 0.49
CA PHE A 201 12.86 2.47 -0.18
C PHE A 201 11.96 1.27 0.16
N VAL A 202 11.39 0.65 -0.87
CA VAL A 202 10.63 -0.58 -0.79
C VAL A 202 11.44 -1.69 -1.45
N PRO A 203 11.96 -2.67 -0.70
CA PRO A 203 12.76 -3.73 -1.27
C PRO A 203 11.93 -4.65 -2.16
N PHE A 204 12.57 -5.28 -3.15
CA PHE A 204 11.86 -6.22 -4.03
C PHE A 204 11.22 -7.38 -3.26
N THR A 205 11.78 -7.76 -2.12
CA THR A 205 11.24 -8.78 -1.23
C THR A 205 9.85 -8.45 -0.67
N ASP A 206 9.48 -7.17 -0.59
CA ASP A 206 8.18 -6.75 -0.06
C ASP A 206 7.11 -6.61 -1.15
N ILE A 207 7.54 -6.53 -2.41
CA ILE A 207 6.69 -6.44 -3.60
C ILE A 207 6.68 -7.75 -4.42
N LEU A 208 7.32 -8.82 -3.94
CA LEU A 208 7.28 -10.15 -4.52
C LEU A 208 6.59 -11.12 -3.56
N VAL A 209 5.69 -11.96 -4.07
CA VAL A 209 4.97 -12.95 -3.27
C VAL A 209 5.22 -14.33 -3.84
N TYR A 210 5.59 -15.27 -2.99
CA TYR A 210 5.68 -16.68 -3.39
C TYR A 210 4.29 -17.21 -3.79
N THR A 211 4.22 -17.84 -4.95
CA THR A 211 2.99 -18.46 -5.46
C THR A 211 3.26 -19.88 -5.96
N SER A 212 2.38 -20.80 -5.60
CA SER A 212 2.39 -22.18 -6.11
C SER A 212 1.63 -22.34 -7.42
N SER A 213 0.89 -21.30 -7.86
CA SER A 213 0.09 -21.30 -9.08
C SER A 213 0.73 -20.53 -10.23
N GLY A 214 2.00 -20.11 -10.08
CA GLY A 214 2.75 -19.43 -11.12
C GLY A 214 3.19 -20.37 -12.27
N PRO A 215 3.68 -19.80 -13.38
CA PRO A 215 4.28 -20.56 -14.48
C PRO A 215 5.41 -21.48 -14.02
N ALA A 216 5.67 -22.54 -14.78
CA ALA A 216 6.72 -23.51 -14.45
C ALA A 216 8.08 -22.80 -14.28
N GLY A 217 8.74 -23.02 -13.13
CA GLY A 217 10.02 -22.41 -12.80
C GLY A 217 9.94 -20.98 -12.24
N HIS A 218 8.79 -20.30 -12.33
CA HIS A 218 8.60 -18.93 -11.84
C HIS A 218 7.69 -18.92 -10.61
N LYS A 219 8.31 -18.78 -9.43
CA LYS A 219 7.65 -18.99 -8.13
C LYS A 219 7.29 -17.70 -7.40
N TYR A 220 7.67 -16.54 -7.93
CA TYR A 220 7.46 -15.26 -7.26
C TYR A 220 6.66 -14.32 -8.14
N GLU A 221 5.43 -13.99 -7.76
CA GLU A 221 4.61 -12.99 -8.44
C GLU A 221 5.04 -11.59 -8.00
N LEU A 222 5.32 -10.71 -8.96
CA LEU A 222 5.57 -9.31 -8.76
C LEU A 222 4.24 -8.59 -8.54
N MET A 223 4.07 -8.02 -7.35
CA MET A 223 2.87 -7.30 -6.89
C MET A 223 2.81 -5.87 -7.46
N VAL A 224 3.03 -5.74 -8.77
CA VAL A 224 2.94 -4.49 -9.52
C VAL A 224 1.96 -4.69 -10.67
N LYS A 225 1.05 -3.73 -10.88
CA LYS A 225 0.12 -3.72 -12.01
C LYS A 225 0.13 -2.38 -12.73
N ASP A 226 -0.16 -2.41 -14.02
CA ASP A 226 -0.36 -1.21 -14.79
C ASP A 226 -1.70 -0.54 -14.43
N SER A 227 -1.73 0.78 -14.50
CA SER A 227 -2.87 1.61 -14.16
C SER A 227 -2.78 2.99 -14.80
N SER A 228 -3.92 3.64 -14.95
CA SER A 228 -4.00 5.06 -15.38
C SER A 228 -3.72 6.05 -14.24
N GLU A 229 -3.54 5.56 -13.02
CA GLU A 229 -3.23 6.34 -11.83
C GLU A 229 -2.23 5.58 -10.95
N ILE A 230 -1.46 6.31 -10.14
CA ILE A 230 -0.54 5.70 -9.18
C ILE A 230 -1.29 5.41 -7.88
N ILE A 231 -1.33 4.14 -7.50
CA ILE A 231 -1.87 3.69 -6.20
C ILE A 231 -0.78 2.90 -5.48
N LEU A 232 -0.35 3.41 -4.34
CA LEU A 232 0.59 2.72 -3.46
C LEU A 232 -0.22 1.82 -2.53
N GLY A 233 -0.29 0.54 -2.91
CA GLY A 233 -0.99 -0.50 -2.18
C GLY A 233 -0.22 -1.05 -0.98
N ASN A 234 -0.74 -2.11 -0.37
CA ASN A 234 -0.15 -2.86 0.73
C ASN A 234 1.37 -3.08 0.62
N PRO A 235 1.96 -3.44 -0.54
CA PRO A 235 3.41 -3.61 -0.64
C PRO A 235 4.25 -2.37 -0.27
N PHE A 236 3.70 -1.16 -0.42
CA PHE A 236 4.37 0.09 -0.02
C PHE A 236 4.29 0.38 1.48
N PHE A 237 3.26 -0.15 2.17
CA PHE A 237 3.05 0.08 3.60
C PHE A 237 3.83 -0.87 4.51
N ARG A 238 4.49 -1.88 3.92
CA ARG A 238 5.35 -2.86 4.60
C ARG A 238 6.74 -2.29 4.83
#